data_AF-A0A0T2YQP8-F1
#
_entry.id   AF-A0A0T2YQP8-F1
#
_cell.length_a   1.000
_cell.length_b   1.000
_cell.length_c   1.000
_cell.angle_alpha   90.00
_cell.angle_beta   90.00
_cell.angle_gamma   90.00
#
_symmetry.space_group_name_H-M   'P 1'
#
loop_
_entity.id
_entity.type
_entity.pdbx_description
1 polymer ?
#
loop_
_entity_poly.entity_id
_entity_poly.type
_entity_poly.pdbx_seq_one_letter_code
_entity_poly.pdbx_strand_id
1 'polypeptide(L)' 'MNWDRIKGNWKQVTGKVKAEWGKLTDDDLDVVAGHRDQLAGKIQERYGIAKEDAEKQLAAWERKATDSWFTKG' A
#
# COMPACT_ATOMS: atom_id res chain seq x y z
N MET A 1 -4.15 -10.80 5.28
CA MET A 1 -5.46 -10.28 4.80
C MET A 1 -5.55 -10.53 3.31
N ASN A 2 -6.74 -10.54 2.69
CA ASN A 2 -6.85 -10.41 1.24
C ASN A 2 -6.78 -8.92 0.85
N TRP A 3 -6.00 -8.58 -0.19
CA TRP A 3 -5.92 -7.27 -0.82
C TRP A 3 -7.29 -6.62 -1.10
N ASP A 4 -8.34 -7.40 -1.37
CA ASP A 4 -9.69 -6.88 -1.60
C ASP A 4 -10.20 -6.00 -0.43
N ARG A 5 -9.85 -6.34 0.81
CA ARG A 5 -10.20 -5.53 1.99
C ARG A 5 -9.42 -4.23 2.07
N ILE A 6 -8.15 -4.26 1.66
CA ILE A 6 -7.29 -3.06 1.57
C ILE A 6 -7.86 -2.11 0.51
N LYS A 7 -8.22 -2.65 -0.67
CA LYS A 7 -8.82 -1.87 -1.76
C LYS A 7 -10.17 -1.26 -1.34
N GLY A 8 -11.05 -2.04 -0.72
CA GLY A 8 -12.35 -1.56 -0.25
C GLY A 8 -12.28 -0.43 0.79
N ASN A 9 -11.20 -0.39 1.58
CA ASN A 9 -10.98 0.61 2.63
C ASN A 9 -9.80 1.54 2.30
N TRP A 10 -9.43 1.69 1.02
CA TRP A 10 -8.18 2.33 0.61
C TRP A 10 -7.97 3.70 1.24
N LYS A 11 -9.01 4.53 1.28
CA LYS A 11 -8.98 5.87 1.89
C LYS A 11 -8.56 5.87 3.37
N GLN A 12 -8.91 4.82 4.13
CA GLN A 12 -8.50 4.68 5.53
C GLN A 12 -7.07 4.12 5.66
N VAL A 13 -6.61 3.40 4.63
CA VAL A 13 -5.32 2.71 4.61
C VAL A 13 -4.19 3.60 4.08
N THR A 14 -4.48 4.64 3.30
CA THR A 14 -3.46 5.56 2.74
C THR A 14 -2.48 6.08 3.78
N GLY A 15 -2.94 6.43 4.99
CA GLY A 15 -2.07 6.85 6.09
C GLY A 15 -1.05 5.78 6.51
N LYS A 16 -1.44 4.50 6.51
CA LYS A 16 -0.55 3.36 6.79
C LYS A 16 0.42 3.11 5.64
N VAL A 17 -0.02 3.35 4.40
CA VAL A 17 0.86 3.26 3.22
C VAL A 17 1.93 4.34 3.28
N LYS A 18 1.57 5.58 3.60
CA LYS A 18 2.57 6.65 3.81
C LYS A 18 3.53 6.36 4.96
N ALA A 19 3.05 5.74 6.04
CA ALA A 19 3.90 5.37 7.16
C ALA A 19 4.94 4.31 6.77
N GLU A 20 4.60 3.34 5.92
CA GLU A 20 5.55 2.34 5.41
C GLU A 20 6.45 2.93 4.32
N TRP A 21 5.88 3.75 3.41
CA TRP A 21 6.57 4.33 2.27
C TRP A 21 6.47 5.87 2.27
N GLY A 22 7.27 6.51 3.12
CA GLY A 22 7.25 7.98 3.29
C GLY A 22 7.61 8.82 2.05
N LYS A 23 8.12 8.22 0.96
CA LYS A 23 8.34 8.92 -0.32
C LYS A 23 7.11 8.97 -1.22
N LEU A 24 6.06 8.18 -0.91
CA LEU A 24 4.79 8.24 -1.63
C LEU A 24 4.01 9.48 -1.17
N THR A 25 3.51 10.24 -2.14
CA THR A 25 2.70 11.44 -1.91
C THR A 25 1.20 11.11 -1.88
N ASP A 26 0.36 12.05 -1.44
CA ASP A 26 -1.10 11.90 -1.57
C ASP A 26 -1.52 11.65 -3.01
N ASP A 27 -0.95 12.42 -3.96
CA ASP A 27 -1.24 12.28 -5.38
C ASP A 27 -0.89 10.88 -5.91
N ASP A 28 0.24 10.30 -5.46
CA ASP A 28 0.59 8.93 -5.82
C ASP A 28 -0.46 7.94 -5.32
N LEU A 29 -0.94 8.11 -4.08
CA LEU A 29 -1.91 7.21 -3.47
C LEU A 29 -3.31 7.35 -4.05
N ASP A 30 -3.67 8.55 -4.52
CA ASP A 30 -4.90 8.81 -5.26
C ASP A 30 -4.86 8.12 -6.63
N VAL A 31 -3.72 8.16 -7.33
CA VAL A 31 -3.52 7.40 -8.58
C VAL A 31 -3.55 5.89 -8.34
N VAL A 32 -2.95 5.42 -7.24
CA VAL A 32 -2.94 3.99 -6.89
C VAL A 32 -4.35 3.49 -6.65
N ALA A 33 -5.24 4.26 -6.00
CA ALA A 33 -6.65 3.92 -5.78
C ALA A 33 -6.90 2.49 -5.26
N GLY A 34 -5.99 1.97 -4.43
CA GLY A 34 -6.06 0.61 -3.88
C GLY A 34 -5.74 -0.51 -4.86
N HIS A 35 -5.19 -0.21 -6.04
CA HIS A 35 -4.69 -1.20 -6.99
C HIS A 35 -3.27 -1.63 -6.60
N ARG A 36 -3.09 -2.93 -6.29
CA ARG A 36 -1.81 -3.48 -5.81
C ARG A 36 -0.65 -3.23 -6.78
N ASP A 37 -0.88 -3.50 -8.06
CA ASP A 37 0.13 -3.36 -9.10
C ASP A 37 0.53 -1.90 -9.31
N GLN A 38 -0.41 -0.96 -9.15
CA GLN A 38 -0.12 0.47 -9.22
C GLN A 38 0.72 0.91 -8.00
N LEU A 39 0.41 0.38 -6.81
CA LEU A 39 1.24 0.65 -5.62
C LEU A 39 2.66 0.13 -5.83
N ALA A 40 2.80 -1.08 -6.40
CA ALA A 40 4.11 -1.64 -6.74
C ALA A 40 4.86 -0.76 -7.74
N GLY A 41 4.17 -0.25 -8.77
CA GLY A 41 4.74 0.68 -9.76
C GLY A 41 5.24 1.97 -9.11
N LYS A 42 4.43 2.60 -8.25
CA LYS A 42 4.83 3.82 -7.53
C LYS A 42 5.98 3.61 -6.56
N ILE A 43 6.03 2.47 -5.88
CA ILE A 43 7.17 2.12 -5.03
C ILE A 43 8.44 1.98 -5.88
N GLN A 44 8.38 1.29 -7.02
CA GLN A 44 9.53 1.19 -7.94
C GLN A 44 10.00 2.58 -8.39
N GLU A 45 9.09 3.43 -8.85
CA GLU A 45 9.39 4.79 -9.33
C GLU A 45 10.02 5.67 -8.25
N ARG A 46 9.42 5.72 -7.05
CA ARG A 46 9.86 6.63 -5.97
C ARG A 46 11.11 6.15 -5.25
N TYR A 47 11.37 4.85 -5.23
CA TYR A 47 12.50 4.26 -4.50
C TYR A 47 13.63 3.76 -5.41
N GLY A 48 13.42 3.68 -6.72
CA GLY A 48 14.42 3.19 -7.68
C GLY A 48 14.75 1.72 -7.47
N ILE A 49 13.75 0.90 -7.12
CA ILE A 49 13.93 -0.53 -6.82
C ILE A 49 13.31 -1.41 -7.90
N ALA A 50 13.77 -2.67 -7.95
CA ALA A 50 13.21 -3.66 -8.86
C ALA A 50 11.77 -4.02 -8.49
N LYS A 51 11.01 -4.49 -9.50
CA LYS A 51 9.62 -4.92 -9.33
C LYS A 51 9.49 -5.99 -8.26
N GLU A 52 10.36 -7.00 -8.28
CA GLU A 52 10.35 -8.11 -7.34
C GLU A 52 10.52 -7.64 -5.90
N ASP A 53 11.31 -6.59 -5.66
CA ASP A 53 11.53 -6.05 -4.33
C ASP A 53 10.36 -5.19 -3.85
N ALA A 54 9.75 -4.41 -4.75
CA ALA A 54 8.49 -3.72 -4.44
C ALA A 54 7.37 -4.73 -4.09
N GLU A 55 7.27 -5.81 -4.85
CA GLU A 55 6.32 -6.91 -4.62
C GLU A 55 6.53 -7.61 -3.28
N LYS A 56 7.80 -7.87 -2.90
CA LYS A 56 8.14 -8.43 -1.59
C LYS A 56 7.75 -7.49 -0.44
N GLN A 57 8.03 -6.19 -0.58
CA GLN A 57 7.64 -5.20 0.43
C GLN A 57 6.12 -5.13 0.58
N LEU A 58 5.39 -5.09 -0.53
CA LEU A 58 3.93 -5.16 -0.56
C LEU A 58 3.39 -6.40 0.13
N ALA A 59 3.92 -7.58 -0.20
CA ALA A 59 3.51 -8.83 0.41
C ALA A 59 3.82 -8.87 1.92
N ALA A 60 4.95 -8.29 2.34
CA ALA A 60 5.28 -8.17 3.76
C ALA A 60 4.31 -7.22 4.48
N TRP A 61 4.02 -6.06 3.89
CA TRP A 61 3.09 -5.08 4.44
C TRP A 61 1.64 -5.60 4.49
N GLU A 62 1.19 -6.32 3.46
CA GLU A 62 -0.11 -6.99 3.42
C GLU A 62 -0.28 -8.05 4.52
N ARG A 63 0.80 -8.73 4.91
CA ARG A 63 0.78 -9.66 6.05
C ARG A 63 0.71 -8.93 7.39
N LYS A 64 1.27 -7.72 7.50
CA LYS A 64 1.10 -6.86 8.69
C LYS A 64 -0.32 -6.30 8.80
N ALA A 65 -1.07 -6.27 7.68
CA ALA A 65 -2.47 -5.86 7.67
C ALA A 65 -3.33 -6.91 8.41
N THR A 66 -3.69 -6.59 9.65
CA THR A 66 -4.59 -7.40 10.48
C THR A 66 -5.97 -6.75 10.57
N ASP A 67 -6.96 -7.48 11.07
CA ASP A 67 -8.34 -6.96 11.25
C ASP A 67 -8.40 -5.70 12.12
N SER A 68 -7.40 -5.50 13.00
CA SER A 68 -7.30 -4.30 13.85
C SER A 68 -7.12 -2.99 13.08
N TRP A 69 -6.77 -3.05 11.79
CA TRP A 69 -6.68 -1.86 10.94
C TRP A 69 -8.05 -1.31 10.56
N PHE A 70 -9.10 -2.13 10.66
CA PHE A 70 -10.44 -1.83 10.15
C PHE A 70 -11.52 -1.91 11.22
N THR A 71 -11.22 -2.44 12.40
CA THR A 71 -12.09 -2.33 13.56
C THR A 71 -12.05 -0.90 14.08
N LYS A 72 -13.14 -0.16 13.91
CA LYS A 72 -13.41 1.02 14.74
C LYS A 72 -13.56 0.53 16.19
N GLY A 73 -12.70 1.02 17.08
CA GLY A 73 -12.98 0.98 18.51
C GLY A 73 -14.21 1.83 18.85
#